data_AF-A0A965CC36-F1
#
_entry.id   AF-A0A965CC36-F1
#
_cell.length_a   1.000
_cell.length_b   1.000
_cell.length_c   1.000
_cell.angle_alpha   90.00
_cell.angle_beta   90.00
_cell.angle_gamma   90.00
#
_symmetry.space_group_name_H-M   'P 1'
#
loop_
_entity.id
_entity.type
_entity.pdbx_description
1 polymer ?
#
loop_
_entity_poly.entity_id
_entity_poly.type
_entity_poly.pdbx_seq_one_letter_code
_entity_poly.pdbx_strand_id
1 'polypeptide(L)'
;MTAQVQETIVIDGIPVALLTNPLDDFLERFLDGPRFESTSTALWRGYIGTWELTNSRFYLIELTGLLTTGLEASLETIFPGYPDQLR
;
A
#
# COMPACT_ATOMS: atom_id res chain seq x y z
N MET A 1 0.49 1.94 -23.43
CA MET A 1 1.00 1.95 -22.05
C MET A 1 -0.01 2.67 -21.19
N THR A 2 -0.52 2.02 -20.15
CA THR A 2 -1.42 2.64 -19.15
C THR A 2 -0.57 2.98 -17.94
N ALA A 3 -0.71 4.19 -17.40
CA ALA A 3 -0.01 4.57 -16.18
C ALA A 3 -0.59 3.84 -14.97
N GLN A 4 0.29 3.48 -14.04
CA GLN A 4 -0.09 2.91 -12.75
C GLN A 4 -0.78 3.99 -11.89
N VAL A 5 -1.86 3.65 -11.21
CA VAL A 5 -2.54 4.54 -10.25
C VAL A 5 -1.56 4.91 -9.15
N GLN A 6 -1.37 6.21 -8.95
CA GLN A 6 -0.45 6.75 -7.95
C GLN A 6 -0.88 6.41 -6.52
N GLU A 7 0.09 6.42 -5.62
CA GLU A 7 -0.14 6.39 -4.17
C GLU A 7 -0.09 7.80 -3.61
N THR A 8 -0.36 7.92 -2.31
CA THR A 8 -0.26 9.20 -1.59
C THR A 8 0.83 9.11 -0.54
N ILE A 9 1.67 10.14 -0.43
CA ILE A 9 2.57 10.34 0.71
C ILE A 9 2.24 11.67 1.38
N VAL A 10 2.13 11.67 2.70
CA VAL A 10 1.92 12.86 3.52
C VAL A 10 3.29 13.33 4.04
N ILE A 11 3.69 14.54 3.66
CA ILE A 11 4.94 15.18 4.09
C ILE A 11 4.55 16.48 4.81
N ASP A 12 4.91 16.60 6.08
CA ASP A 12 4.55 17.76 6.92
C ASP A 12 3.04 18.08 6.91
N GLY A 13 2.20 17.04 6.88
CA GLY A 13 0.74 17.15 6.79
C GLY A 13 0.19 17.46 5.41
N ILE A 14 1.04 17.57 4.38
CA ILE A 14 0.65 17.88 3.01
C ILE A 14 0.62 16.58 2.19
N PRO A 15 -0.54 16.16 1.65
CA PRO A 15 -0.62 15.01 0.76
C PRO A 15 -0.04 15.36 -0.61
N VAL A 16 0.89 14.53 -1.08
CA VAL A 16 1.48 14.61 -2.42
C VAL A 16 1.42 13.25 -3.10
N ALA A 17 1.42 13.25 -4.43
CA ALA A 17 1.43 12.03 -5.22
C ALA A 17 2.76 11.28 -5.06
N LEU A 18 2.67 9.98 -4.77
CA LEU A 18 3.80 9.06 -4.75
C LEU A 18 3.75 8.19 -6.00
N LEU A 19 4.69 8.43 -6.93
CA LEU A 19 4.75 7.80 -8.24
C LEU A 19 5.68 6.56 -8.26
N THR A 20 5.85 5.93 -7.12
CA THR A 20 6.62 4.69 -6.93
C THR A 20 5.81 3.69 -6.12
N ASN A 21 6.29 2.45 -6.02
CA ASN A 21 5.59 1.33 -5.38
C ASN A 21 6.42 0.78 -4.22
N PRO A 22 6.56 1.52 -3.11
CA PRO A 22 7.51 1.19 -2.05
C PRO A 22 7.13 -0.08 -1.27
N LEU A 23 5.86 -0.51 -1.32
CA LEU A 23 5.44 -1.77 -0.71
C LEU A 23 5.88 -3.00 -1.53
N ASP A 24 6.14 -2.86 -2.84
CA ASP A 24 6.62 -3.97 -3.68
C ASP A 24 7.94 -4.53 -3.13
N ASP A 25 8.90 -3.67 -2.79
CA ASP A 25 10.18 -4.05 -2.20
C ASP A 25 10.04 -4.87 -0.91
N PHE A 26 9.00 -4.61 -0.12
CA PHE A 26 8.70 -5.35 1.11
C PHE A 26 8.07 -6.71 0.79
N LEU A 27 7.06 -6.74 -0.09
CA LEU A 27 6.36 -7.96 -0.49
C LEU A 27 7.28 -8.96 -1.20
N GLU A 28 8.22 -8.49 -2.02
CA GLU A 28 9.22 -9.34 -2.67
C GLU A 28 10.10 -10.09 -1.65
N ARG A 29 10.32 -9.52 -0.47
CA ARG A 29 11.11 -10.13 0.61
C ARG A 29 10.26 -11.01 1.52
N PHE A 30 8.93 -10.95 1.40
CA PHE A 30 8.00 -11.65 2.27
C PHE A 30 7.34 -12.81 1.51
N LEU A 31 8.03 -13.96 1.49
CA LEU A 31 7.68 -15.14 0.66
C LEU A 31 6.24 -15.65 0.88
N ASP A 32 5.76 -15.62 2.12
CA ASP A 32 4.42 -16.04 2.52
C ASP A 32 3.45 -14.86 2.70
N GLY A 33 3.78 -13.72 2.09
CA GLY A 33 2.97 -12.51 2.14
C GLY A 33 1.64 -12.58 1.40
N PRO A 34 0.74 -11.62 1.67
CA PRO A 34 -0.50 -11.52 0.93
C PRO A 34 -0.24 -11.30 -0.56
N ARG A 35 -1.05 -11.95 -1.40
CA ARG A 35 -1.04 -11.75 -2.85
C ARG A 35 -2.22 -10.87 -3.24
N PHE A 36 -1.93 -9.83 -3.99
CA PHE A 36 -2.91 -8.88 -4.49
C PHE A 36 -3.39 -9.29 -5.89
N GLU A 37 -4.68 -9.07 -6.12
CA GLU A 37 -5.34 -9.29 -7.39
C GLU A 37 -5.34 -8.00 -8.21
N SER A 38 -4.85 -8.06 -9.44
CA SER A 38 -4.87 -6.93 -10.37
C SER A 38 -6.31 -6.60 -10.77
N THR A 39 -6.82 -5.44 -10.38
CA THR A 39 -8.21 -5.04 -10.67
C THR A 39 -8.38 -4.34 -12.02
N SER A 40 -7.30 -3.77 -12.59
CA SER A 40 -7.32 -3.15 -13.91
C SER A 40 -5.92 -2.99 -14.49
N THR A 41 -5.82 -2.65 -15.78
CA THR A 41 -4.53 -2.31 -16.42
C THR A 41 -3.89 -1.04 -15.88
N ALA A 42 -4.67 -0.19 -15.19
CA ALA A 42 -4.18 1.00 -14.49
C ALA A 42 -3.81 0.72 -13.03
N LEU A 43 -4.22 -0.42 -12.45
CA LEU A 43 -3.94 -0.82 -11.07
C LEU A 43 -3.43 -2.26 -11.03
N TRP A 44 -2.35 -2.52 -11.75
CA TRP A 44 -1.83 -3.88 -11.95
C TRP A 44 -1.21 -4.48 -10.68
N ARG A 45 -0.89 -3.64 -9.68
CA ARG A 45 -0.39 -4.11 -8.38
C ARG A 45 -1.49 -4.58 -7.42
N GLY A 46 -2.75 -4.22 -7.71
CA GLY A 46 -3.91 -4.65 -6.92
C GLY A 46 -4.13 -3.95 -5.58
N TYR A 47 -3.30 -2.98 -5.21
CA TYR A 47 -3.43 -2.20 -3.97
C TYR A 47 -3.07 -0.72 -4.15
N ILE A 48 -3.52 0.13 -3.23
CA ILE A 48 -3.16 1.54 -3.11
C ILE A 48 -2.81 1.82 -1.64
N GLY A 49 -1.57 2.29 -1.42
CA GLY A 49 -1.11 2.72 -0.11
C GLY A 49 -1.22 4.24 0.11
N THR A 50 -1.48 4.62 1.35
CA THR A 50 -1.24 5.97 1.87
C THR A 50 -0.07 5.91 2.85
N TRP A 51 0.91 6.77 2.65
CA TRP A 51 2.14 6.81 3.44
C TRP A 51 2.29 8.11 4.21
N GLU A 52 3.05 8.08 5.30
CA GLU A 52 3.43 9.26 6.07
C GLU A 52 4.94 9.28 6.27
N LEU A 53 5.56 10.42 5.97
CA LEU A 53 6.97 10.69 6.28
C LEU A 53 7.02 11.59 7.52
N THR A 54 7.40 11.02 8.66
CA THR A 54 7.51 11.74 9.94
C THR A 54 8.72 11.27 10.72
N ASN A 55 9.40 12.19 11.41
CA ASN A 55 10.61 11.89 12.20
C ASN A 55 11.66 11.08 11.42
N SER A 56 11.86 11.43 10.14
CA SER A 56 12.76 10.72 9.21
C SER A 56 12.43 9.24 9.02
N ARG A 57 11.19 8.83 9.26
CA ARG A 57 10.68 7.48 9.07
C ARG A 57 9.47 7.48 8.14
N PHE A 58 9.39 6.43 7.33
CA PHE A 58 8.40 6.24 6.30
C PHE A 58 7.44 5.13 6.73
N TYR A 59 6.17 5.47 6.88
CA TYR A 59 5.14 4.56 7.41
C TYR A 59 4.05 4.36 6.38
N LEU A 60 3.61 3.12 6.20
CA LEU A 60 2.32 2.83 5.56
C LEU A 60 1.24 3.07 6.61
N ILE A 61 0.35 4.02 6.38
CA ILE A 61 -0.68 4.42 7.35
C ILE A 61 -2.09 3.97 6.93
N GLU A 62 -2.29 3.67 5.65
CA GLU A 62 -3.52 3.07 5.13
C GLU A 62 -3.18 2.17 3.94
N LEU A 63 -3.92 1.09 3.79
CA LEU A 63 -3.80 0.20 2.65
C LEU A 63 -5.20 -0.23 2.20
N THR A 64 -5.47 -0.12 0.91
CA THR A 64 -6.68 -0.67 0.29
C THR A 64 -6.29 -1.52 -0.90
N GLY A 65 -7.01 -2.60 -1.15
CA GLY A 65 -6.71 -3.47 -2.28
C GLY A 65 -7.59 -4.72 -2.28
N LEU A 66 -7.46 -5.52 -3.33
CA LEU A 66 -8.13 -6.81 -3.43
C LEU A 66 -7.08 -7.91 -3.33
N LEU A 67 -7.30 -8.89 -2.45
CA LEU A 67 -6.46 -10.07 -2.37
C LEU A 67 -6.91 -11.12 -3.39
N THR A 68 -6.00 -12.02 -3.77
CA THR A 68 -6.33 -13.18 -4.62
C THR A 68 -7.35 -14.13 -3.99
N THR A 69 -7.60 -14.02 -2.68
CA THR A 69 -8.65 -14.74 -1.95
C THR A 69 -10.04 -14.13 -2.15
N GLY A 70 -10.13 -12.93 -2.74
CA GLY A 70 -11.37 -12.17 -2.90
C GLY A 70 -11.71 -11.27 -1.70
N LEU A 71 -10.87 -11.24 -0.66
CA LEU A 71 -11.03 -10.35 0.49
C LEU A 71 -10.39 -8.98 0.23
N GLU A 72 -10.90 -7.95 0.91
CA GLU A 72 -10.26 -6.63 0.92
C GLU A 72 -8.99 -6.66 1.78
N ALA A 73 -7.95 -6.01 1.30
CA ALA A 73 -6.70 -5.84 2.02
C ALA A 73 -6.73 -4.61 2.94
N SER A 74 -6.01 -4.70 4.04
CA SER A 74 -5.81 -3.67 5.07
C SER A 74 -4.39 -3.74 5.62
N LEU A 75 -3.97 -2.80 6.47
CA LEU A 75 -2.67 -2.90 7.15
C LEU A 75 -2.51 -4.23 7.91
N GLU A 76 -3.58 -4.74 8.53
CA GLU A 76 -3.54 -6.00 9.29
C GLU A 76 -3.21 -7.21 8.40
N THR A 77 -3.50 -7.11 7.11
CA THR A 77 -3.16 -8.14 6.13
C THR A 77 -1.64 -8.27 5.95
N ILE A 78 -0.90 -7.16 6.10
CA ILE A 78 0.56 -7.11 5.96
C ILE A 78 1.26 -7.16 7.32
N PHE A 79 0.69 -6.50 8.32
CA PHE A 79 1.20 -6.37 9.67
C PHE A 79 0.14 -6.88 10.68
N PRO A 80 0.05 -8.22 10.89
CA PRO A 80 -0.91 -8.79 11.83
C PRO A 80 -0.81 -8.15 13.22
N GLY A 81 -1.93 -7.70 13.76
CA GLY A 81 -2.00 -6.97 15.03
C GLY A 81 -1.87 -5.45 14.94
N TYR A 82 -1.76 -4.89 13.73
CA TYR A 82 -1.77 -3.44 13.47
C TYR A 82 -2.90 -3.08 12.49
N PRO A 83 -4.14 -2.88 12.96
CA PRO A 83 -5.26 -2.49 12.09
C PRO A 83 -5.13 -1.05 11.59
N ASP A 84 -5.92 -0.72 10.56
CA ASP A 84 -6.09 0.64 10.00
C ASP A 84 -6.76 1.59 11.00
N GLN A 85 -6.14 1.84 12.16
CA GLN A 85 -6.48 2.87 13.15
C GLN A 85 -5.63 2.72 14.42
N LEU A 86 -4.51 3.44 14.49
CA LEU A 86 -3.97 4.00 15.73
C LEU A 86 -3.62 5.46 15.46
N ARG A 87 -4.64 6.33 15.48
CA ARG A 87 -4.49 7.77 15.66
C ARG A 87 -5.30 8.19 16.88
#